data_AF-A0A855MFJ6-F1
#
_entry.id   AF-A0A855MFJ6-F1
#
_cell.length_a   1.000
_cell.length_b   1.000
_cell.length_c   1.000
_cell.angle_alpha   90.00
_cell.angle_beta   90.00
_cell.angle_gamma   90.00
#
_symmetry.space_group_name_H-M   'P 1'
#
loop_
_entity.id
_entity.type
_entity.pdbx_description
1 polymer ?
#
loop_
_entity_poly.entity_id
_entity_poly.type
_entity_poly.pdbx_seq_one_letter_code
_entity_poly.pdbx_strand_id
1 'polypeptide(L)'
;MKQGLIGVLALALSAPLLSNVAWAKTPWQEITHPVAGTPQSIGSFSNGCIIGAQPLPLQSLDYQVMRVDQRRYFGHPDLLAFIHRLSNEVKRTTSGNVLVGDMGMPVGGRFSSGHASHQSGLDVDIWLQLPRQRWSDQQLLKPQPIDLVNASGLNVNPRVWRPEITNLIKTAALDSDVTRIFVNPAIKKQLCVEAGHDRDWLRKVRPWFAHRAHMHVRLRCPADSLECQEQGEPPVGDGCGAELTSWFQPKQPSTEAPEKTTPPPLPPSCQALLDRHFAAR
;
A
#
# COMPACT_ATOMS: atom_id res chain seq x y z
N MET A 1 -57.11 -34.32 -39.36
CA MET A 1 -56.69 -34.99 -38.11
C MET A 1 -55.30 -35.57 -38.28
N LYS A 2 -54.24 -34.85 -37.90
CA LYS A 2 -52.89 -35.39 -37.63
C LYS A 2 -52.28 -34.55 -36.50
N GLN A 3 -51.67 -35.24 -35.57
CA GLN A 3 -51.51 -34.89 -34.15
C GLN A 3 -50.36 -33.89 -33.92
N GLY A 4 -50.58 -32.97 -32.97
CA GLY A 4 -49.57 -32.03 -32.50
C GLY A 4 -48.61 -32.68 -31.49
N LEU A 5 -47.31 -32.44 -31.67
CA LEU A 5 -46.27 -32.80 -30.72
C LEU A 5 -46.09 -31.64 -29.72
N ILE A 6 -46.40 -31.89 -28.45
CA ILE A 6 -46.13 -30.96 -27.35
C ILE A 6 -44.65 -31.13 -26.95
N GLY A 7 -43.83 -30.12 -27.25
CA GLY A 7 -42.45 -30.05 -26.78
C GLY A 7 -42.40 -29.48 -25.36
N VAL A 8 -41.99 -30.30 -24.40
CA VAL A 8 -41.70 -29.86 -23.02
C VAL A 8 -40.34 -29.15 -23.03
N LEU A 9 -40.35 -27.84 -22.84
CA LEU A 9 -39.14 -27.03 -22.69
C LEU A 9 -38.65 -27.15 -21.23
N ALA A 10 -37.61 -27.95 -21.01
CA ALA A 10 -36.94 -28.03 -19.71
C ALA A 10 -36.12 -26.76 -19.47
N LEU A 11 -36.62 -25.86 -18.61
CA LEU A 11 -35.83 -24.75 -18.08
C LEU A 11 -34.77 -25.32 -17.11
N ALA A 12 -33.53 -25.42 -17.58
CA ALA A 12 -32.39 -25.64 -16.69
C ALA A 12 -32.12 -24.35 -15.91
N LEU A 13 -32.48 -24.32 -14.62
CA LEU A 13 -32.02 -23.27 -13.70
C LEU A 13 -30.50 -23.45 -13.48
N SER A 14 -29.70 -22.69 -14.20
CA SER A 14 -28.29 -22.49 -13.92
C SER A 14 -28.14 -21.54 -12.73
N ALA A 15 -27.96 -22.09 -11.53
CA ALA A 15 -27.53 -21.32 -10.38
C ALA A 15 -26.09 -20.82 -10.61
N PRO A 16 -25.79 -19.52 -10.49
CA PRO A 16 -24.43 -19.03 -10.64
C PRO A 16 -23.60 -19.47 -9.42
N LEU A 17 -22.62 -20.33 -9.66
CA LEU A 17 -21.55 -20.62 -8.71
C LEU A 17 -20.75 -19.32 -8.51
N LEU A 18 -20.94 -18.67 -7.35
CA LEU A 18 -20.03 -17.63 -6.88
C LEU A 18 -18.70 -18.30 -6.50
N SER A 19 -17.80 -18.41 -7.47
CA SER A 19 -16.42 -18.82 -7.23
C SER A 19 -15.72 -17.73 -6.42
N ASN A 20 -15.58 -17.95 -5.11
CA ASN A 20 -14.60 -17.23 -4.31
C ASN A 20 -13.21 -17.61 -4.84
N VAL A 21 -12.64 -16.77 -5.70
CA VAL A 21 -11.26 -16.94 -6.18
C VAL A 21 -10.34 -16.62 -5.00
N ALA A 22 -10.01 -17.65 -4.22
CA ALA A 22 -8.93 -17.56 -3.24
C ALA A 22 -7.60 -17.54 -3.99
N TRP A 23 -6.83 -16.46 -3.83
CA TRP A 23 -5.48 -16.38 -4.40
C TRP A 23 -4.58 -17.42 -3.72
N ALA A 24 -3.81 -18.17 -4.51
CA ALA A 24 -2.82 -19.08 -3.98
C ALA A 24 -1.80 -18.30 -3.13
N LYS A 25 -1.41 -18.87 -1.98
CA LYS A 25 -0.40 -18.28 -1.11
C LYS A 25 0.97 -18.31 -1.81
N THR A 26 1.75 -17.25 -1.64
CA THR A 26 3.18 -17.27 -1.99
C THR A 26 3.96 -18.02 -0.92
N PRO A 27 5.17 -18.55 -1.22
CA PRO A 27 6.03 -19.18 -0.21
C PRO A 27 6.28 -18.28 1.01
N TRP A 28 6.36 -16.96 0.79
CA TRP A 28 6.50 -15.95 1.83
C TRP A 28 5.32 -15.93 2.83
N GLN A 29 4.09 -16.17 2.36
CA GLN A 29 2.88 -16.19 3.21
C GLN A 29 2.79 -17.43 4.11
N GLU A 30 3.60 -18.45 3.87
CA GLU A 30 3.70 -19.62 4.73
C GLU A 30 4.61 -19.40 5.94
N ILE A 31 5.45 -18.37 5.92
CA ILE A 31 6.34 -18.02 7.04
C ILE A 31 5.58 -17.06 7.95
N THR A 32 5.21 -17.56 9.12
CA THR A 32 4.22 -16.89 10.00
C THR A 32 4.83 -16.07 11.12
N HIS A 33 6.15 -16.14 11.30
CA HIS A 33 6.90 -15.43 12.34
C HIS A 33 8.16 -14.82 11.74
N PRO A 34 8.65 -13.70 12.27
CA PRO A 34 9.90 -13.11 11.82
C PRO A 34 11.08 -14.06 12.02
N VAL A 35 12.04 -14.00 11.11
CA VAL A 35 13.33 -14.66 11.29
C VAL A 35 14.18 -13.82 12.24
N ALA A 36 14.66 -14.43 13.32
CA ALA A 36 15.52 -13.77 14.29
C ALA A 36 16.85 -13.35 13.66
N GLY A 37 17.36 -12.19 14.07
CA GLY A 37 18.61 -11.63 13.58
C GLY A 37 18.61 -10.11 13.70
N THR A 38 19.74 -9.48 13.38
CA THR A 38 19.80 -8.02 13.22
C THR A 38 18.84 -7.61 12.10
N PRO A 39 18.02 -6.56 12.30
CA PRO A 39 17.13 -6.06 11.25
C PRO A 39 17.90 -5.73 9.98
N GLN A 40 17.49 -6.31 8.85
CA GLN A 40 18.11 -6.09 7.55
C GLN A 40 17.02 -6.09 6.47
N SER A 41 16.83 -4.94 5.83
CA SER A 41 16.07 -4.83 4.58
C SER A 41 16.95 -5.30 3.42
N ILE A 42 16.47 -6.26 2.64
CA ILE A 42 17.28 -6.93 1.61
C ILE A 42 16.60 -6.78 0.26
N GLY A 43 17.36 -6.35 -0.74
CA GLY A 43 16.88 -6.14 -2.11
C GLY A 43 16.11 -4.83 -2.27
N SER A 44 15.28 -4.79 -3.31
CA SER A 44 14.45 -3.61 -3.61
C SER A 44 13.07 -3.72 -2.97
N PHE A 45 12.35 -2.60 -2.89
CA PHE A 45 10.99 -2.54 -2.34
C PHE A 45 9.98 -3.51 -2.98
N SER A 46 10.19 -3.88 -4.25
CA SER A 46 9.31 -4.78 -5.03
C SER A 46 9.97 -6.11 -5.44
N ASN A 47 11.16 -6.39 -4.92
CA ASN A 47 11.86 -7.67 -5.09
C ASN A 47 12.86 -7.82 -3.95
N GLY A 48 12.38 -8.29 -2.81
CA GLY A 48 13.16 -8.28 -1.57
C GLY A 48 12.52 -9.07 -0.45
N CYS A 49 13.15 -9.01 0.71
CA CYS A 49 12.71 -9.62 1.96
C CYS A 49 13.26 -8.82 3.15
N ILE A 50 12.93 -9.24 4.37
CA ILE A 50 13.47 -8.65 5.59
C ILE A 50 13.81 -9.74 6.61
N ILE A 51 14.99 -9.61 7.24
CA ILE A 51 15.40 -10.37 8.43
C ILE A 51 15.22 -9.47 9.66
N GLY A 52 14.89 -10.04 10.81
CA GLY A 52 14.76 -9.29 12.06
C GLY A 52 13.57 -8.31 12.06
N ALA A 53 12.56 -8.55 11.22
CA ALA A 53 11.36 -7.70 11.17
C ALA A 53 10.65 -7.69 12.52
N GLN A 54 10.10 -6.53 12.88
CA GLN A 54 9.38 -6.36 14.13
C GLN A 54 7.88 -6.15 13.85
N PRO A 55 6.98 -6.73 14.66
CA PRO A 55 5.57 -6.42 14.59
C PRO A 55 5.32 -5.01 15.13
N LEU A 56 4.49 -4.23 14.43
CA LEU A 56 3.94 -3.00 14.99
C LEU A 56 3.04 -3.34 16.19
N PRO A 57 3.19 -2.66 17.35
CA PRO A 57 2.30 -2.86 18.48
C PRO A 57 0.83 -2.65 18.11
N LEU A 58 -0.01 -3.66 18.33
CA LEU A 58 -1.44 -3.57 17.97
C LEU A 58 -2.22 -2.62 18.89
N GLN A 59 -1.69 -2.37 20.09
CA GLN A 59 -2.27 -1.44 21.06
C GLN A 59 -1.46 -0.15 21.09
N SER A 60 -2.09 0.95 20.72
CA SER A 60 -1.50 2.30 20.71
C SER A 60 -2.59 3.34 20.94
N LEU A 61 -2.25 4.43 21.63
CA LEU A 61 -3.16 5.56 21.84
C LEU A 61 -3.35 6.41 20.58
N ASP A 62 -2.38 6.41 19.67
CA ASP A 62 -2.25 7.37 18.57
C ASP A 62 -2.65 6.79 17.21
N TYR A 63 -2.67 5.45 17.10
CA TYR A 63 -3.07 4.74 15.87
C TYR A 63 -3.86 3.46 16.15
N GLN A 64 -4.44 2.90 15.08
CA GLN A 64 -5.04 1.57 15.04
C GLN A 64 -4.59 0.81 13.80
N VAL A 65 -4.37 -0.50 13.95
CA VAL A 65 -3.93 -1.39 12.87
C VAL A 65 -5.14 -2.11 12.28
N MET A 66 -5.34 -1.99 10.97
CA MET A 66 -6.42 -2.66 10.26
C MET A 66 -6.01 -4.04 9.79
N ARG A 67 -6.99 -4.93 9.57
CA ARG A 67 -6.81 -6.22 8.89
C ARG A 67 -5.67 -7.07 9.48
N VAL A 68 -5.60 -7.11 10.80
CA VAL A 68 -4.56 -7.85 11.55
C VAL A 68 -4.59 -9.36 11.25
N ASP A 69 -5.72 -9.89 10.78
CA ASP A 69 -5.89 -11.26 10.28
C ASP A 69 -4.98 -11.58 9.09
N GLN A 70 -4.60 -10.57 8.29
CA GLN A 70 -3.71 -10.73 7.15
C GLN A 70 -2.23 -10.86 7.55
N ARG A 71 -1.88 -10.52 8.80
CA ARG A 71 -0.50 -10.55 9.31
C ARG A 71 0.49 -9.75 8.46
N ARG A 72 0.06 -8.56 8.03
CA ARG A 72 0.84 -7.60 7.26
C ARG A 72 1.25 -6.38 8.09
N TYR A 73 1.58 -6.57 9.37
CA TYR A 73 1.94 -5.48 10.29
C TYR A 73 3.40 -5.57 10.76
N PHE A 74 4.28 -6.14 9.93
CA PHE A 74 5.70 -6.31 10.23
C PHE A 74 6.55 -5.37 9.38
N GLY A 75 7.70 -4.95 9.89
CA GLY A 75 8.63 -4.13 9.12
C GLY A 75 9.95 -3.89 9.82
N HIS A 76 10.77 -3.04 9.21
CA HIS A 76 12.02 -2.58 9.79
C HIS A 76 11.73 -1.66 10.99
N PRO A 77 12.58 -1.64 12.05
CA PRO A 77 12.41 -0.72 13.19
C PRO A 77 12.19 0.74 12.79
N ASP A 78 12.87 1.22 11.74
CA ASP A 78 12.69 2.58 11.21
C ASP A 78 11.26 2.84 10.72
N LEU A 79 10.60 1.83 10.13
CA LEU A 79 9.20 1.93 9.73
C LEU A 79 8.27 2.07 10.92
N LEU A 80 8.52 1.30 11.99
CA LEU A 80 7.74 1.40 13.23
C LEU A 80 7.96 2.78 13.90
N ALA A 81 9.21 3.26 13.92
CA ALA A 81 9.56 4.57 14.45
C ALA A 81 8.87 5.70 13.66
N PHE A 82 8.86 5.63 12.32
CA PHE A 82 8.12 6.55 11.47
C PHE A 82 6.62 6.56 11.79
N ILE A 83 5.98 5.39 11.87
CA ILE A 83 4.55 5.28 12.19
C ILE A 83 4.25 5.92 13.55
N HIS A 84 5.10 5.68 14.55
CA HIS A 84 4.97 6.31 15.87
C HIS A 84 5.05 7.84 15.76
N ARG A 85 6.11 8.39 15.14
CA ARG A 85 6.28 9.84 14.96
C ARG A 85 5.09 10.47 14.23
N LEU A 86 4.69 9.90 13.10
CA LEU A 86 3.55 10.36 12.31
C LEU A 86 2.26 10.37 13.14
N SER A 87 1.96 9.24 13.80
CA SER A 87 0.73 9.08 14.57
C SER A 87 0.65 10.05 15.74
N ASN A 88 1.75 10.26 16.46
CA ASN A 88 1.83 11.19 17.58
C ASN A 88 1.59 12.63 17.12
N GLU A 89 2.24 13.05 16.04
CA GLU A 89 2.10 14.39 15.47
C GLU A 89 0.68 14.64 14.95
N VAL A 90 0.10 13.67 14.27
CA VAL A 90 -1.30 13.74 13.80
C VAL A 90 -2.27 13.79 14.97
N LYS A 91 -2.06 12.97 16.01
CA LYS A 91 -2.89 12.98 17.21
C LYS A 91 -2.85 14.33 17.90
N ARG A 92 -1.65 14.90 18.05
CA ARG A 92 -1.42 16.21 18.68
C ARG A 92 -2.09 17.35 17.92
N THR A 93 -2.03 17.34 16.58
CA THR A 93 -2.49 18.45 15.74
C THR A 93 -3.97 18.35 15.33
N THR A 94 -4.54 17.15 15.27
CA THR A 94 -5.91 16.93 14.76
C THR A 94 -6.84 16.24 15.75
N SER A 95 -6.29 15.66 16.84
CA SER A 95 -6.99 14.72 17.73
C SER A 95 -7.50 13.42 17.07
N GLY A 96 -7.26 13.24 15.77
CA GLY A 96 -7.58 12.02 15.02
C GLY A 96 -6.61 10.88 15.30
N ASN A 97 -7.06 9.64 15.08
CA ASN A 97 -6.22 8.46 15.16
C ASN A 97 -5.77 8.05 13.75
N VAL A 98 -4.49 7.71 13.58
CA VAL A 98 -3.99 7.17 12.31
C VAL A 98 -4.48 5.73 12.11
N LEU A 99 -4.91 5.40 10.91
CA LEU A 99 -5.30 4.04 10.52
C LEU A 99 -4.21 3.41 9.65
N VAL A 100 -3.50 2.43 10.23
CA VAL A 100 -2.39 1.73 9.58
C VAL A 100 -2.93 0.50 8.83
N GLY A 101 -2.66 0.45 7.53
CA GLY A 101 -2.99 -0.67 6.65
C GLY A 101 -1.83 -1.66 6.51
N ASP A 102 -1.60 -2.12 5.28
CA ASP A 102 -0.54 -3.08 5.00
C ASP A 102 0.84 -2.44 5.21
N MET A 103 1.66 -3.07 6.05
CA MET A 103 3.11 -2.97 6.10
C MET A 103 3.69 -4.16 5.33
N GLY A 104 4.62 -4.93 5.89
CA GLY A 104 5.11 -6.19 5.33
C GLY A 104 4.60 -7.44 6.07
N MET A 105 4.83 -8.60 5.45
CA MET A 105 4.73 -9.92 6.10
C MET A 105 5.90 -10.16 7.06
N PRO A 106 5.87 -11.21 7.91
CA PRO A 106 6.89 -11.44 8.93
C PRO A 106 8.34 -11.50 8.42
N VAL A 107 8.55 -11.89 7.17
CA VAL A 107 9.86 -11.90 6.49
C VAL A 107 9.85 -11.08 5.21
N GLY A 108 8.85 -10.20 5.05
CA GLY A 108 8.64 -9.44 3.83
C GLY A 108 8.24 -10.33 2.65
N GLY A 109 8.81 -10.08 1.47
CA GLY A 109 8.51 -10.84 0.27
C GLY A 109 7.19 -10.47 -0.40
N ARG A 110 6.98 -11.02 -1.60
CA ARG A 110 5.85 -10.66 -2.46
C ARG A 110 4.51 -11.17 -1.90
N PHE A 111 3.55 -10.28 -1.82
CA PHE A 111 2.15 -10.62 -1.52
C PHE A 111 1.49 -11.40 -2.66
N SER A 112 0.52 -12.27 -2.33
CA SER A 112 -0.34 -12.91 -3.35
C SER A 112 -1.31 -11.94 -4.03
N SER A 113 -1.61 -10.82 -3.37
CA SER A 113 -2.53 -9.78 -3.86
C SER A 113 -2.29 -8.44 -3.15
N GLY A 114 -2.70 -7.35 -3.79
CA GLY A 114 -2.49 -5.98 -3.31
C GLY A 114 -1.34 -5.31 -4.05
N HIS A 115 -0.54 -4.53 -3.32
CA HIS A 115 0.61 -3.82 -3.90
C HIS A 115 1.72 -4.78 -4.33
N ALA A 116 2.47 -4.35 -5.35
CA ALA A 116 3.64 -5.09 -5.83
C ALA A 116 4.87 -4.95 -4.91
N SER A 117 4.93 -3.89 -4.12
CA SER A 117 6.01 -3.59 -3.15
C SER A 117 5.72 -4.19 -1.76
N HIS A 118 6.11 -3.53 -0.66
CA HIS A 118 5.99 -4.02 0.72
C HIS A 118 6.88 -5.21 1.07
N GLN A 119 7.90 -5.47 0.25
CA GLN A 119 8.69 -6.69 0.39
C GLN A 119 9.87 -6.53 1.35
N SER A 120 10.41 -5.33 1.53
CA SER A 120 11.63 -5.08 2.31
C SER A 120 11.38 -4.48 3.70
N GLY A 121 10.12 -4.37 4.13
CA GLY A 121 9.76 -3.83 5.44
C GLY A 121 9.89 -2.31 5.59
N LEU A 122 9.87 -1.57 4.48
CA LEU A 122 10.06 -0.11 4.42
C LEU A 122 8.88 0.65 3.78
N ASP A 123 7.78 -0.06 3.51
CA ASP A 123 6.55 0.50 2.95
C ASP A 123 5.41 0.34 3.95
N VAL A 124 4.53 1.35 4.04
CA VAL A 124 3.29 1.29 4.82
C VAL A 124 2.15 2.01 4.12
N ASP A 125 1.00 1.37 4.04
CA ASP A 125 -0.25 2.01 3.67
C ASP A 125 -0.87 2.71 4.87
N ILE A 126 -1.19 3.99 4.72
CA ILE A 126 -1.94 4.76 5.72
C ILE A 126 -3.26 5.19 5.09
N TRP A 127 -4.38 4.82 5.72
CA TRP A 127 -5.69 5.23 5.24
C TRP A 127 -5.89 6.73 5.41
N LEU A 128 -6.49 7.35 4.40
CA LEU A 128 -6.76 8.78 4.36
C LEU A 128 -8.08 9.09 5.08
N GLN A 129 -8.16 8.65 6.33
CA GLN A 129 -9.25 8.86 7.28
C GLN A 129 -8.65 9.02 8.68
N LEU A 130 -9.12 10.02 9.44
CA LEU A 130 -8.66 10.33 10.79
C LEU A 130 -9.83 10.29 11.79
N PRO A 131 -10.31 9.09 12.17
CA PRO A 131 -11.42 8.99 13.10
C PRO A 131 -11.03 9.55 14.48
N ARG A 132 -11.88 10.42 15.04
CA ARG A 132 -11.68 11.00 16.39
C ARG A 132 -12.02 10.00 17.50
N GLN A 133 -13.01 9.15 17.24
CA GLN A 133 -13.33 7.99 18.06
C GLN A 133 -12.62 6.75 17.52
N ARG A 134 -12.11 5.91 18.41
CA ARG A 134 -11.45 4.67 18.00
C ARG A 134 -12.46 3.71 17.36
N TRP A 135 -12.05 3.06 16.30
CA TRP A 135 -12.81 1.99 15.65
C TRP A 135 -12.85 0.74 16.53
N SER A 136 -13.95 -0.02 16.43
CA SER A 136 -14.03 -1.35 17.03
C SER A 136 -13.17 -2.36 16.27
N ASP A 137 -12.87 -3.50 16.90
CA ASP A 137 -12.11 -4.58 16.27
C ASP A 137 -12.78 -5.07 14.97
N GLN A 138 -14.12 -5.10 14.95
CA GLN A 138 -14.87 -5.49 13.75
C GLN A 138 -14.72 -4.48 12.60
N GLN A 139 -14.67 -3.18 12.92
CA GLN A 139 -14.41 -2.13 11.93
C GLN A 139 -12.97 -2.21 11.41
N LEU A 140 -11.99 -2.50 12.28
CA LEU A 140 -10.59 -2.69 11.88
C LEU A 140 -10.40 -3.95 11.02
N LEU A 141 -11.13 -5.03 11.31
CA LEU A 141 -11.07 -6.28 10.58
C LEU A 141 -11.73 -6.18 9.19
N LYS A 142 -12.86 -5.46 9.10
CA LYS A 142 -13.60 -5.25 7.85
C LYS A 142 -13.77 -3.76 7.53
N PRO A 143 -12.65 -3.03 7.31
CA PRO A 143 -12.68 -1.59 7.19
C PRO A 143 -13.34 -1.20 5.85
N GLN A 144 -14.14 -0.13 5.88
CA GLN A 144 -14.85 0.36 4.70
C GLN A 144 -14.09 1.56 4.10
N PRO A 145 -13.49 1.42 2.91
CA PRO A 145 -12.70 2.49 2.33
C PRO A 145 -13.61 3.64 1.89
N ILE A 146 -13.21 4.87 2.20
CA ILE A 146 -13.82 6.07 1.63
C ILE A 146 -13.04 6.42 0.37
N ASP A 147 -13.70 6.36 -0.78
CA ASP A 147 -13.13 6.82 -2.05
C ASP A 147 -13.06 8.35 -2.07
N LEU A 148 -11.84 8.89 -1.97
CA LEU A 148 -11.57 10.32 -1.99
C LEU A 148 -11.55 10.92 -3.39
N VAL A 149 -11.70 10.11 -4.43
CA VAL A 149 -11.68 10.55 -5.82
C VAL A 149 -13.08 10.42 -6.40
N ASN A 150 -13.51 11.39 -7.20
CA ASN A 150 -14.84 11.37 -7.78
C ASN A 150 -14.99 10.29 -8.87
N ALA A 151 -16.22 10.09 -9.35
CA ALA A 151 -16.51 9.08 -10.37
C ALA A 151 -15.73 9.29 -11.68
N SER A 152 -15.42 10.53 -12.06
CA SER A 152 -14.63 10.81 -13.27
C SER A 152 -13.14 10.53 -13.12
N GLY A 153 -12.62 10.39 -11.89
CA GLY A 153 -11.19 10.19 -11.63
C GLY A 153 -10.34 11.46 -11.76
N LEU A 154 -10.93 12.61 -12.10
CA LEU A 154 -10.20 13.84 -12.45
C LEU A 154 -9.95 14.78 -11.26
N ASN A 155 -10.77 14.67 -10.21
CA ASN A 155 -10.70 15.52 -9.02
C ASN A 155 -11.06 14.70 -7.78
N VAL A 156 -10.67 15.21 -6.61
CA VAL A 156 -11.15 14.66 -5.35
C VAL A 156 -12.67 14.80 -5.23
N ASN A 157 -13.29 13.92 -4.45
CA ASN A 157 -14.71 14.00 -4.12
C ASN A 157 -14.91 15.05 -3.01
N PRO A 158 -15.51 16.23 -3.32
CA PRO A 158 -15.60 17.34 -2.36
C PRO A 158 -16.48 17.01 -1.14
N ARG A 159 -17.34 15.98 -1.22
CA ARG A 159 -18.19 15.58 -0.09
C ARG A 159 -17.38 14.96 1.05
N VAL A 160 -16.26 14.32 0.72
CA VAL A 160 -15.44 13.54 1.67
C VAL A 160 -14.02 14.07 1.83
N TRP A 161 -13.54 14.92 0.91
CA TRP A 161 -12.25 15.59 1.08
C TRP A 161 -12.30 16.57 2.25
N ARG A 162 -11.24 16.59 3.05
CA ARG A 162 -11.12 17.41 4.25
C ARG A 162 -9.68 17.93 4.39
N PRO A 163 -9.45 19.15 4.88
CA PRO A 163 -8.10 19.71 5.04
C PRO A 163 -7.16 18.86 5.90
N GLU A 164 -7.70 18.10 6.84
CA GLU A 164 -6.92 17.18 7.69
C GLU A 164 -6.23 16.08 6.88
N ILE A 165 -6.76 15.72 5.71
CA ILE A 165 -6.12 14.76 4.80
C ILE A 165 -4.85 15.35 4.17
N THR A 166 -4.91 16.62 3.76
CA THR A 166 -3.74 17.36 3.28
C THR A 166 -2.68 17.46 4.37
N ASN A 167 -3.10 17.79 5.60
CA ASN A 167 -2.19 17.85 6.74
C ASN A 167 -1.55 16.49 7.03
N LEU A 168 -2.30 15.39 7.01
CA LEU A 168 -1.76 14.04 7.20
C LEU A 168 -0.67 13.71 6.17
N ILE A 169 -0.94 13.94 4.89
CA ILE A 169 0.01 13.64 3.81
C ILE A 169 1.24 14.56 3.91
N LYS A 170 1.03 15.85 4.19
CA LYS A 170 2.12 16.81 4.37
C LYS A 170 3.01 16.43 5.56
N THR A 171 2.44 16.10 6.72
CA THR A 171 3.19 15.66 7.90
C THR A 171 4.03 14.44 7.60
N ALA A 172 3.48 13.44 6.90
CA ALA A 172 4.26 12.28 6.47
C ALA A 172 5.39 12.67 5.49
N ALA A 173 5.13 13.57 4.52
CA ALA A 173 6.13 13.97 3.54
C ALA A 173 7.30 14.79 4.16
N LEU A 174 7.04 15.50 5.24
CA LEU A 174 8.07 16.29 5.95
C LEU A 174 9.02 15.41 6.77
N ASP A 175 8.68 14.16 7.08
CA ASP A 175 9.58 13.25 7.77
C ASP A 175 10.84 12.97 6.91
N SER A 176 12.01 13.02 7.53
CA SER A 176 13.30 12.89 6.85
C SER A 176 13.56 11.48 6.30
N ASP A 177 12.92 10.47 6.86
CA ASP A 177 13.09 9.08 6.40
C ASP A 177 12.21 8.77 5.19
N VAL A 178 11.16 9.55 4.95
CA VAL A 178 10.24 9.36 3.82
C VAL A 178 10.88 9.83 2.53
N THR A 179 10.94 8.95 1.52
CA THR A 179 11.43 9.28 0.18
C THR A 179 10.31 9.49 -0.82
N ARG A 180 9.20 8.73 -0.68
CA ARG A 180 8.03 8.80 -1.57
C ARG A 180 6.73 8.57 -0.81
N ILE A 181 5.67 9.23 -1.27
CA ILE A 181 4.30 8.93 -0.89
C ILE A 181 3.46 8.77 -2.16
N PHE A 182 2.98 7.58 -2.45
CA PHE A 182 2.11 7.36 -3.61
C PHE A 182 0.65 7.62 -3.26
N VAL A 183 0.00 8.42 -4.09
CA VAL A 183 -1.41 8.79 -4.00
C VAL A 183 -2.04 8.81 -5.39
N ASN A 184 -3.37 8.77 -5.47
CA ASN A 184 -4.04 8.98 -6.75
C ASN A 184 -3.66 10.34 -7.38
N PRO A 185 -3.57 10.46 -8.73
CA PRO A 185 -3.29 11.74 -9.39
C PRO A 185 -4.24 12.86 -8.98
N ALA A 186 -5.53 12.57 -8.79
CA ALA A 186 -6.51 13.58 -8.35
C ALA A 186 -6.22 14.11 -6.94
N ILE A 187 -5.69 13.26 -6.06
CA ILE A 187 -5.25 13.66 -4.71
C ILE A 187 -4.02 14.56 -4.83
N LYS A 188 -2.99 14.15 -5.59
CA LYS A 188 -1.81 15.02 -5.80
C LYS A 188 -2.20 16.38 -6.38
N LYS A 189 -3.13 16.40 -7.35
CA LYS A 189 -3.68 17.65 -7.91
C LYS A 189 -4.31 18.53 -6.85
N GLN A 190 -5.10 17.97 -5.94
CA GLN A 190 -5.70 18.75 -4.85
C GLN A 190 -4.64 19.29 -3.88
N LEU A 191 -3.63 18.48 -3.51
CA LEU A 191 -2.51 18.92 -2.68
C LEU A 191 -1.73 20.07 -3.33
N CYS A 192 -1.53 20.00 -4.66
CA CYS A 192 -0.89 21.08 -5.40
C CYS A 192 -1.68 22.40 -5.31
N VAL A 193 -3.01 22.35 -5.29
CA VAL A 193 -3.85 23.55 -5.12
C VAL A 193 -3.74 24.10 -3.69
N GLU A 194 -3.70 23.22 -2.69
CA GLU A 194 -3.77 23.61 -1.27
C GLU A 194 -2.42 23.98 -0.63
N ALA A 195 -1.28 23.56 -1.20
CA ALA A 195 0.02 23.68 -0.52
C ALA A 195 0.52 25.12 -0.28
N GLY A 196 -0.07 26.14 -0.94
CA GLY A 196 0.38 27.52 -0.79
C GLY A 196 1.84 27.70 -1.21
N HIS A 197 2.63 28.42 -0.41
CA HIS A 197 4.04 28.73 -0.69
C HIS A 197 5.03 27.64 -0.25
N ASP A 198 4.73 26.88 0.80
CA ASP A 198 5.58 25.78 1.28
C ASP A 198 5.22 24.48 0.54
N ARG A 199 6.01 24.19 -0.52
CA ARG A 199 5.68 23.19 -1.54
C ARG A 199 6.71 22.10 -1.72
N ASP A 200 7.90 22.19 -1.13
CA ASP A 200 9.00 21.26 -1.41
C ASP A 200 8.65 19.81 -1.08
N TRP A 201 7.82 19.60 -0.06
CA TRP A 201 7.31 18.29 0.34
C TRP A 201 6.49 17.59 -0.76
N LEU A 202 5.89 18.33 -1.70
CA LEU A 202 5.15 17.77 -2.84
C LEU A 202 6.04 16.97 -3.79
N ARG A 203 7.35 17.22 -3.81
CA ARG A 203 8.32 16.45 -4.60
C ARG A 203 8.27 14.96 -4.25
N LYS A 204 8.08 14.64 -2.96
CA LYS A 204 7.95 13.26 -2.46
C LYS A 204 6.60 12.64 -2.79
N VAL A 205 5.55 13.43 -3.03
CA VAL A 205 4.22 12.93 -3.36
C VAL A 205 4.18 12.51 -4.82
N ARG A 206 3.92 11.23 -5.09
CA ARG A 206 4.00 10.63 -6.43
C ARG A 206 2.61 10.18 -6.89
N PRO A 207 2.15 10.62 -8.08
CA PRO A 207 0.90 10.12 -8.64
C PRO A 207 1.05 8.63 -9.00
N TRP A 208 0.03 7.82 -8.67
CA TRP A 208 -0.03 6.41 -9.04
C TRP A 208 -1.47 5.89 -9.18
N PHE A 209 -1.68 4.83 -9.95
CA PHE A 209 -3.00 4.21 -10.14
C PHE A 209 -3.59 3.71 -8.81
N ALA A 210 -4.93 3.63 -8.74
CA ALA A 210 -5.65 3.35 -7.49
C ALA A 210 -5.35 4.40 -6.41
N HIS A 211 -4.90 4.01 -5.21
CA HIS A 211 -4.57 4.90 -4.08
C HIS A 211 -5.64 5.97 -3.79
N ARG A 212 -6.91 5.55 -3.87
CA ARG A 212 -8.08 6.44 -3.76
C ARG A 212 -8.55 6.64 -2.31
N ALA A 213 -8.13 5.77 -1.40
CA ALA A 213 -8.56 5.76 0.00
C ALA A 213 -7.38 5.71 1.00
N HIS A 214 -6.16 5.58 0.50
CA HIS A 214 -4.95 5.44 1.29
C HIS A 214 -3.78 6.09 0.55
N MET A 215 -2.77 6.49 1.32
CA MET A 215 -1.45 6.83 0.80
C MET A 215 -0.49 5.66 1.07
N HIS A 216 0.38 5.38 0.12
CA HIS A 216 1.49 4.43 0.29
C HIS A 216 2.72 5.24 0.66
N VAL A 217 3.25 5.09 1.86
CA VAL A 217 4.49 5.75 2.29
C VAL A 217 5.67 4.80 2.14
N ARG A 218 6.77 5.29 1.57
CA ARG A 218 8.03 4.58 1.42
C ARG A 218 9.16 5.32 2.14
N LEU A 219 9.91 4.57 2.94
CA LEU A 219 11.12 5.05 3.57
C LEU A 219 12.37 4.81 2.70
N ARG A 220 13.43 5.53 3.01
CA ARG A 220 14.80 5.23 2.55
C ARG A 220 15.30 3.89 3.11
N CYS A 221 16.33 3.35 2.48
CA CYS A 221 17.08 2.23 3.02
C CYS A 221 17.77 2.61 4.35
N PRO A 222 17.65 1.77 5.39
CA PRO A 222 18.42 1.93 6.63
C PRO A 222 19.93 1.89 6.34
N ALA A 223 20.70 2.74 7.02
CA ALA A 223 22.13 2.89 6.75
C ALA A 223 22.94 1.61 7.02
N ASP A 224 22.45 0.75 7.91
CA ASP A 224 23.06 -0.52 8.30
C ASP A 224 22.48 -1.73 7.54
N SER A 225 21.48 -1.53 6.66
CA SER A 225 20.95 -2.58 5.78
C SER A 225 21.78 -2.70 4.50
N LEU A 226 22.82 -3.54 4.54
CA LEU A 226 23.88 -3.59 3.53
C LEU A 226 23.42 -4.04 2.14
N GLU A 227 22.36 -4.84 2.08
CA GLU A 227 21.80 -5.36 0.82
C GLU A 227 20.53 -4.60 0.37
N CYS A 228 20.17 -3.50 1.05
CA CYS A 228 19.01 -2.70 0.68
C CYS A 228 19.30 -1.87 -0.58
N GLN A 229 18.38 -1.89 -1.54
CA GLN A 229 18.51 -1.20 -2.82
C GLN A 229 17.60 0.02 -2.87
N GLU A 230 18.22 1.20 -2.78
CA GLU A 230 17.54 2.49 -2.83
C GLU A 230 17.04 2.82 -4.25
N GLN A 231 15.98 3.63 -4.34
CA GLN A 231 15.55 4.19 -5.62
C GLN A 231 16.26 5.53 -5.89
N GLY A 232 16.49 5.86 -7.16
CA GLY A 232 16.92 7.22 -7.52
C GLY A 232 15.96 8.29 -6.98
N GLU A 233 16.40 9.54 -6.84
CA GLU A 233 15.53 10.60 -6.31
C GLU A 233 14.29 10.85 -7.20
N PRO A 234 13.17 11.34 -6.63
CA PRO A 234 12.08 11.87 -7.43
C PRO A 234 12.56 13.00 -8.37
N PRO A 235 11.89 13.23 -9.51
CA PRO A 235 12.19 14.37 -10.37
C PRO A 235 12.24 15.69 -9.59
N VAL A 236 13.04 16.64 -10.06
CA VAL A 236 13.16 17.96 -9.44
C VAL A 236 11.84 18.74 -9.54
N GLY A 237 11.59 19.60 -8.54
CA GLY A 237 10.36 20.39 -8.41
C GLY A 237 9.21 19.68 -7.70
N ASP A 238 8.08 20.36 -7.55
CA ASP A 238 6.90 19.85 -6.84
C ASP A 238 6.12 18.77 -7.65
N GLY A 239 6.41 18.65 -8.95
CA GLY A 239 5.75 17.73 -9.86
C GLY A 239 4.26 18.02 -10.05
N CYS A 240 3.83 19.29 -9.91
CA CYS A 240 2.45 19.72 -10.12
C CYS A 240 2.14 20.16 -11.56
N GLY A 241 3.17 20.22 -12.43
CA GLY A 241 3.06 20.65 -13.83
C GLY A 241 2.81 19.49 -14.81
N ALA A 242 3.61 19.47 -15.89
CA ALA A 242 3.42 18.55 -17.03
C ALA A 242 3.36 17.07 -16.63
N GLU A 243 4.20 16.65 -15.68
CA GLU A 243 4.18 15.28 -15.15
C GLU A 243 2.79 14.91 -14.66
N LEU A 244 2.21 15.71 -13.74
CA LEU A 244 0.90 15.42 -13.17
C LEU A 244 -0.21 15.49 -14.22
N THR A 245 -0.17 16.48 -15.12
CA THR A 245 -1.14 16.61 -16.21
C THR A 245 -1.18 15.38 -17.12
N SER A 246 -0.03 14.72 -17.35
CA SER A 246 0.04 13.53 -18.19
C SER A 246 -0.80 12.35 -17.66
N TRP A 247 -1.03 12.28 -16.34
CA TRP A 247 -1.86 11.23 -15.71
C TRP A 247 -3.35 11.33 -16.03
N PHE A 248 -3.80 12.48 -16.54
CA PHE A 248 -5.20 12.71 -16.92
C PHE A 248 -5.43 12.66 -18.42
N GLN A 249 -4.37 12.43 -19.21
CA GLN A 249 -4.48 12.33 -20.66
C GLN A 249 -4.84 10.89 -21.07
N PRO A 250 -5.58 10.70 -22.17
CA PRO A 250 -5.78 9.39 -22.74
C PRO A 250 -4.43 8.73 -23.03
N LYS A 251 -4.26 7.47 -22.62
CA LYS A 251 -3.08 6.70 -23.03
C LYS A 251 -3.11 6.56 -24.55
N GLN A 252 -2.01 6.96 -25.20
CA GLN A 252 -1.83 6.67 -26.61
C GLN A 252 -1.87 5.15 -26.80
N PRO A 253 -2.54 4.65 -27.85
CA PRO A 253 -2.54 3.22 -28.14
C PRO A 253 -1.09 2.74 -28.31
N SER A 254 -0.68 1.77 -27.49
CA SER A 254 0.59 1.07 -27.68
C SER A 254 0.47 0.19 -28.91
N THR A 255 1.34 0.40 -29.91
CA THR A 255 1.49 -0.52 -31.05
C THR A 255 2.30 -1.76 -30.69
N GLU A 256 2.97 -1.76 -29.54
CA GLU A 256 3.74 -2.89 -29.05
C GLU A 256 2.89 -3.78 -28.14
N ALA A 257 2.99 -5.09 -28.36
CA ALA A 257 2.40 -6.08 -27.46
C ALA A 257 3.06 -5.98 -26.09
N PRO A 258 2.31 -6.13 -24.98
CA PRO A 258 2.90 -6.10 -23.64
C PRO A 258 3.98 -7.18 -23.52
N GLU A 259 5.22 -6.78 -23.28
CA GLU A 259 6.31 -7.71 -23.06
C GLU A 259 6.05 -8.51 -21.78
N LYS A 260 6.05 -9.84 -21.89
CA LYS A 260 5.96 -10.72 -20.72
C LYS A 260 7.28 -10.67 -19.98
N THR A 261 7.41 -9.69 -19.08
CA THR A 261 8.57 -9.61 -18.18
C THR A 261 8.48 -10.74 -17.15
N THR A 262 9.45 -11.65 -17.18
CA THR A 262 9.65 -12.58 -16.07
C THR A 262 10.01 -11.78 -14.82
N PRO A 263 9.51 -12.14 -13.63
CA PRO A 263 9.95 -11.50 -12.40
C PRO A 263 11.48 -11.59 -12.28
N PRO A 264 12.16 -10.52 -11.83
CA PRO A 264 13.60 -10.59 -11.60
C PRO A 264 13.92 -11.70 -10.59
N PRO A 265 15.11 -12.32 -10.66
CA PRO A 265 15.52 -13.29 -9.67
C PRO A 265 15.51 -12.67 -8.27
N LEU A 266 15.20 -13.49 -7.26
CA LEU A 266 15.24 -13.06 -5.86
C LEU A 266 16.68 -12.70 -5.45
N PRO A 267 16.87 -11.74 -4.54
CA PRO A 267 18.17 -11.54 -3.91
C PRO A 267 18.67 -12.84 -3.26
N PRO A 268 19.99 -13.17 -3.33
CA PRO A 268 20.52 -14.44 -2.81
C PRO A 268 20.17 -14.71 -1.34
N SER A 269 20.27 -13.68 -0.48
CA SER A 269 19.91 -13.80 0.94
C SER A 269 18.42 -14.10 1.16
N CYS A 270 17.55 -13.59 0.28
CA CYS A 270 16.12 -13.88 0.30
C CYS A 270 15.82 -15.31 -0.19
N GLN A 271 16.49 -15.78 -1.24
CA GLN A 271 16.36 -17.16 -1.70
C GLN A 271 16.81 -18.15 -0.61
N ALA A 272 17.96 -17.90 0.02
CA ALA A 272 18.47 -18.73 1.11
C ALA A 272 17.52 -18.80 2.31
N LEU A 273 16.77 -17.72 2.60
CA LEU A 273 15.75 -17.71 3.65
C LEU A 273 14.61 -18.69 3.33
N LEU A 274 14.10 -18.67 2.10
CA LEU A 274 13.08 -19.62 1.67
C LEU A 274 13.60 -21.06 1.72
N ASP A 275 14.79 -21.30 1.15
CA ASP A 275 15.38 -22.64 1.08
C ASP A 275 15.54 -23.25 2.47
N ARG A 276 16.03 -22.48 3.45
CA ARG A 276 16.17 -22.93 4.84
C ARG A 276 14.83 -23.27 5.50
N HIS A 277 13.80 -22.45 5.28
CA HIS A 277 12.48 -22.68 5.87
C HIS A 277 11.83 -23.96 5.33
N PHE A 278 11.93 -24.20 4.03
CA PHE A 278 11.33 -25.38 3.40
C PHE A 278 12.19 -26.65 3.53
N ALA A 279 13.51 -26.54 3.69
CA ALA A 279 14.37 -27.67 4.00
C ALA A 279 14.23 -28.17 5.46
N ALA A 280 13.77 -27.30 6.37
CA ALA A 280 13.55 -27.63 7.78
C ALA A 280 12.18 -28.29 8.07
N ARG A 281 11.37 -28.56 7.04
CA ARG A 281 10.04 -29.18 7.14
C ARG A 281 10.03 -30.64 6.72
#